data_AF-A0A6C0IU05-F1
#
_entry.id   AF-A0A6C0IU05-F1
#
_cell.length_a   1.000
_cell.length_b   1.000
_cell.length_c   1.000
_cell.angle_alpha   90.00
_cell.angle_beta   90.00
_cell.angle_gamma   90.00
#
_symmetry.space_group_name_H-M   'P 1'
#
loop_
_entity.id
_entity.type
_entity.pdbx_description
1 polymer ?
#
loop_
_entity_poly.entity_id
_entity_poly.type
_entity_poly.pdbx_seq_one_letter_code
_entity_poly.pdbx_strand_id
1 'polypeptide(L)'
;MTELNTWWHNKGINPYTKRKIKKNSKIFTKLLKDCLINESINDSYHKFRNNKKDPLIHMNLPLIKNKPLFEYKYCWEPLTGEIISIDPRGPLYFDPDTLIYYFYTNRLKYLWVDSVDGFTGSYGDGLGNGPNFYIHGRGYSLHYYLFRLPLFDAFCDNISNQQTTVAPILSLEDITLIYKLACQYKNNYKKIYGKDRPNLIEIYNLYNKAIEKPQIDEEILDILRGINGDNISLTNEDIDTNTFLLNKIAIDALKII
;
A
#
# COMPACT_ATOMS: atom_id res chain seq x y z
N MET A 1 24.61 -19.00 1.89
CA MET A 1 23.71 -18.22 1.02
C MET A 1 23.86 -18.79 -0.39
N THR A 2 22.78 -19.28 -1.00
CA THR A 2 22.82 -19.92 -2.34
C THR A 2 23.03 -18.87 -3.44
N GLU A 3 23.48 -19.28 -4.63
CA GLU A 3 23.58 -18.40 -5.81
C GLU A 3 22.25 -17.72 -6.15
N LEU A 4 21.13 -18.42 -5.91
CA LEU A 4 19.78 -17.91 -6.08
C LEU A 4 19.43 -16.82 -5.06
N ASN A 5 19.86 -16.94 -3.80
CA ASN A 5 19.68 -15.87 -2.81
C ASN A 5 20.53 -14.65 -3.17
N THR A 6 21.78 -14.84 -3.61
CA THR A 6 22.60 -13.73 -4.11
C THR A 6 21.95 -13.04 -5.31
N TRP A 7 21.34 -13.81 -6.22
CA TRP A 7 20.58 -13.24 -7.33
C TRP A 7 19.33 -12.48 -6.88
N TRP A 8 18.62 -12.96 -5.86
CA TRP A 8 17.44 -12.28 -5.33
C TRP A 8 17.76 -10.85 -4.90
N HIS A 9 18.90 -10.60 -4.28
CA HIS A 9 19.32 -9.24 -3.90
C HIS A 9 20.04 -8.47 -5.02
N ASN A 10 20.30 -9.11 -6.17
CA ASN A 10 20.94 -8.49 -7.33
C ASN A 10 20.35 -9.04 -8.64
N LYS A 11 19.06 -8.80 -8.85
CA LYS A 11 18.27 -9.38 -9.95
C LYS A 11 18.76 -8.93 -11.34
N GLY A 12 19.65 -7.93 -11.41
CA GLY A 12 20.27 -7.43 -12.64
C GLY A 12 21.53 -8.17 -13.08
N ILE A 13 22.07 -9.11 -12.28
CA ILE A 13 23.33 -9.81 -12.58
C ILE A 13 23.12 -11.32 -12.46
N ASN A 14 23.43 -12.08 -13.50
CA ASN A 14 23.38 -13.54 -13.43
C ASN A 14 24.39 -14.06 -12.38
N PRO A 15 23.96 -14.88 -11.39
CA PRO A 15 24.82 -15.24 -10.28
C PRO A 15 25.95 -16.21 -10.70
N TYR A 16 25.76 -16.96 -11.79
CA TYR A 16 26.71 -17.93 -12.32
C TYR A 16 27.73 -17.29 -13.28
N THR A 17 27.28 -16.42 -14.17
CA THR A 17 28.15 -15.83 -15.22
C THR A 17 28.65 -14.43 -14.89
N LYS A 18 28.10 -13.79 -13.85
CA LYS A 18 28.35 -12.40 -13.44
C LYS A 18 28.02 -11.34 -14.51
N ARG A 19 27.34 -11.73 -15.59
CA ARG A 19 26.91 -10.82 -16.66
C ARG A 19 25.60 -10.12 -16.29
N LYS A 20 25.46 -8.88 -16.74
CA LYS A 20 24.18 -8.13 -16.63
C LYS A 20 23.08 -8.87 -17.39
N ILE A 21 21.89 -8.92 -16.81
CA ILE A 21 20.70 -9.49 -17.43
C ILE A 21 19.58 -8.45 -17.52
N LYS A 22 18.81 -8.51 -18.60
CA LYS A 22 17.65 -7.64 -18.79
C LYS A 22 16.46 -8.18 -18.00
N LYS A 23 15.73 -7.28 -17.32
CA LYS A 23 14.44 -7.59 -16.67
C LYS A 23 13.49 -8.26 -17.69
N ASN A 24 12.79 -9.31 -17.27
CA ASN A 24 11.89 -10.11 -18.10
C ASN A 24 12.54 -10.86 -19.30
N SER A 25 13.87 -10.99 -19.35
CA SER A 25 14.51 -11.89 -20.32
C SER A 25 14.28 -13.37 -19.97
N LYS A 26 14.47 -14.28 -20.93
CA LYS A 26 14.35 -15.74 -20.68
C LYS A 26 15.17 -16.20 -19.48
N ILE A 27 16.39 -15.69 -19.34
CA ILE A 27 17.29 -16.01 -18.23
C ILE A 27 16.73 -15.46 -16.91
N PHE A 28 16.27 -14.21 -16.91
CA PHE A 28 15.65 -13.59 -15.73
C PHE A 28 14.43 -14.37 -15.26
N THR A 29 13.52 -14.71 -16.17
CA THR A 29 12.31 -15.49 -15.85
C THR A 29 12.65 -16.88 -15.34
N LYS A 30 13.68 -17.52 -15.89
CA LYS A 30 14.18 -18.80 -15.39
C LYS A 30 14.70 -18.68 -13.95
N LEU A 31 15.59 -17.71 -13.68
CA LEU A 31 16.15 -17.49 -12.34
C LEU A 31 15.05 -17.15 -11.32
N LEU A 32 14.07 -16.32 -11.69
CA LEU A 32 12.92 -16.02 -10.84
C LEU A 32 12.12 -17.27 -10.49
N LYS A 33 11.83 -18.10 -11.51
CA LYS A 33 11.14 -19.37 -11.33
C LYS A 33 11.92 -20.30 -10.40
N ASP A 34 13.22 -20.44 -10.63
CA ASP A 34 14.09 -21.30 -9.83
C ASP A 34 14.15 -20.80 -8.37
N CYS A 35 14.23 -19.48 -8.13
CA CYS A 35 14.21 -18.91 -6.78
C CYS A 35 12.92 -19.21 -6.01
N LEU A 36 11.77 -18.99 -6.67
CA LEU A 36 10.47 -19.03 -6.01
C LEU A 36 9.88 -20.44 -5.91
N ILE A 37 10.11 -21.29 -6.92
CA ILE A 37 9.61 -22.67 -6.91
C ILE A 37 10.49 -23.58 -6.05
N ASN A 38 11.81 -23.36 -6.02
CA ASN A 38 12.70 -24.13 -5.16
C ASN A 38 12.73 -23.59 -3.72
N GLU A 39 11.76 -22.73 -3.35
CA GLU A 39 11.59 -22.18 -1.99
C GLU A 39 12.88 -21.57 -1.41
N SER A 40 13.74 -21.02 -2.27
CA SER A 40 14.98 -20.36 -1.83
C SER A 40 14.69 -19.05 -1.08
N ILE A 41 13.53 -18.46 -1.37
CA ILE A 41 12.94 -17.32 -0.68
C ILE A 41 11.72 -17.79 0.09
N ASN A 42 11.63 -17.42 1.37
CA ASN A 42 10.47 -17.76 2.17
C ASN A 42 9.28 -16.92 1.70
N ASP A 43 8.18 -17.59 1.41
CA ASP A 43 6.93 -16.92 1.12
C ASP A 43 5.84 -17.67 1.86
N SER A 44 5.39 -17.11 2.98
CA SER A 44 4.30 -17.66 3.78
C SER A 44 3.03 -17.85 2.95
N TYR A 45 2.90 -17.15 1.82
CA TYR A 45 1.70 -17.16 1.00
C TYR A 45 1.68 -18.20 -0.14
N HIS A 46 2.75 -18.95 -0.39
CA HIS A 46 2.77 -19.96 -1.47
C HIS A 46 1.64 -20.99 -1.32
N LYS A 47 1.32 -21.39 -0.07
CA LYS A 47 0.24 -22.35 0.22
C LYS A 47 -1.15 -21.81 -0.10
N PHE A 48 -1.34 -20.49 -0.02
CA PHE A 48 -2.64 -19.87 -0.30
C PHE A 48 -2.95 -19.82 -1.80
N ARG A 49 -1.90 -19.69 -2.65
CA ARG A 49 -2.03 -19.75 -4.12
C ARG A 49 -2.62 -21.09 -4.57
N ASN A 50 -1.99 -22.18 -4.14
CA ASN A 50 -2.37 -23.55 -4.54
C ASN A 50 -3.78 -23.92 -4.08
N ASN A 51 -4.16 -23.49 -2.87
CA ASN A 51 -5.45 -23.83 -2.27
C ASN A 51 -6.55 -22.82 -2.57
N LYS A 52 -6.28 -21.77 -3.38
CA LYS A 52 -7.18 -20.62 -3.58
C LYS A 52 -7.77 -20.11 -2.27
N LYS A 53 -6.90 -19.83 -1.31
CA LYS A 53 -7.28 -19.40 0.03
C LYS A 53 -6.99 -17.90 0.16
N ASP A 54 -7.92 -17.16 0.76
CA ASP A 54 -7.76 -15.73 0.98
C ASP A 54 -6.63 -15.47 1.99
N PRO A 55 -5.59 -14.71 1.62
CA PRO A 55 -4.47 -14.40 2.51
C PRO A 55 -4.81 -13.56 3.75
N LEU A 56 -5.94 -12.84 3.78
CA LEU A 56 -6.30 -11.96 4.89
C LEU A 56 -7.13 -12.68 5.95
N ILE A 57 -8.12 -13.44 5.51
CA ILE A 57 -9.08 -14.10 6.41
C ILE A 57 -8.80 -15.60 6.56
N HIS A 58 -7.83 -16.13 5.81
CA HIS A 58 -7.44 -17.54 5.84
C HIS A 58 -8.63 -18.48 5.62
N MET A 59 -9.48 -18.17 4.64
CA MET A 59 -10.63 -18.99 4.22
C MET A 59 -10.51 -19.41 2.75
N ASN A 60 -11.02 -20.59 2.42
CA ASN A 60 -11.02 -21.06 1.03
C ASN A 60 -11.97 -20.21 0.17
N LEU A 61 -11.53 -19.85 -1.03
CA LEU A 61 -12.29 -19.07 -1.99
C LEU A 61 -12.88 -19.96 -3.09
N PRO A 62 -14.03 -19.56 -3.68
CA PRO A 62 -14.78 -18.35 -3.35
C PRO A 62 -15.64 -18.51 -2.09
N LEU A 63 -15.77 -17.44 -1.28
CA LEU A 63 -16.66 -17.44 -0.10
C LEU A 63 -18.13 -17.61 -0.50
N ILE A 64 -18.48 -17.11 -1.68
CA ILE A 64 -19.81 -17.23 -2.27
C ILE A 64 -19.68 -17.96 -3.60
N LYS A 65 -20.41 -19.06 -3.75
CA LYS A 65 -20.40 -19.87 -4.97
C LYS A 65 -20.66 -19.00 -6.22
N ASN A 66 -19.87 -19.22 -7.27
CA ASN A 66 -19.96 -18.52 -8.57
C ASN A 66 -19.75 -17.00 -8.51
N LYS A 67 -19.07 -16.49 -7.47
CA LYS A 67 -18.66 -15.09 -7.44
C LYS A 67 -17.20 -14.90 -7.85
N PRO A 68 -16.89 -13.78 -8.54
CA PRO A 68 -15.54 -13.54 -9.04
C PRO A 68 -14.61 -13.09 -7.91
N LEU A 69 -13.32 -13.39 -8.07
CA LEU A 69 -12.28 -13.07 -7.09
C LEU A 69 -11.37 -11.99 -7.65
N PHE A 70 -10.75 -11.21 -6.76
CA PHE A 70 -9.64 -10.36 -7.18
C PHE A 70 -8.36 -11.21 -7.27
N GLU A 71 -7.68 -11.15 -8.41
CA GLU A 71 -6.47 -11.93 -8.68
C GLU A 71 -5.26 -11.00 -8.78
N TYR A 72 -4.31 -11.14 -7.85
CA TYR A 72 -3.04 -10.43 -7.92
C TYR A 72 -1.93 -11.34 -8.44
N LYS A 73 -1.52 -11.14 -9.70
CA LYS A 73 -0.64 -12.06 -10.44
C LYS A 73 0.86 -11.77 -10.36
N TYR A 74 1.26 -10.71 -9.67
CA TYR A 74 2.65 -10.26 -9.68
C TYR A 74 3.38 -10.60 -8.38
N CYS A 75 4.70 -10.76 -8.49
CA CYS A 75 5.62 -10.77 -7.35
C CYS A 75 6.36 -9.43 -7.25
N TRP A 76 6.80 -9.07 -6.06
CA TRP A 76 7.42 -7.77 -5.78
C TRP A 76 8.68 -7.89 -4.92
N GLU A 77 9.45 -6.82 -4.90
CA GLU A 77 10.58 -6.66 -3.99
C GLU A 77 10.07 -6.39 -2.57
N PRO A 78 10.31 -7.26 -1.57
CA PRO A 78 9.75 -7.10 -0.23
C PRO A 78 10.16 -5.81 0.47
N LEU A 79 11.30 -5.20 0.14
CA LEU A 79 11.79 -3.99 0.82
C LEU A 79 11.27 -2.67 0.22
N THR A 80 10.81 -2.69 -1.04
CA THR A 80 10.36 -1.48 -1.75
C THR A 80 8.91 -1.55 -2.23
N GLY A 81 8.37 -2.76 -2.38
CA GLY A 81 7.07 -3.03 -2.99
C GLY A 81 7.11 -2.91 -4.52
N GLU A 82 8.29 -2.77 -5.14
CA GLU A 82 8.40 -2.66 -6.59
C GLU A 82 8.02 -3.98 -7.28
N ILE A 83 7.17 -3.89 -8.31
CA ILE A 83 6.77 -5.06 -9.09
C ILE A 83 7.99 -5.62 -9.87
N ILE A 84 8.28 -6.90 -9.65
CA ILE A 84 9.37 -7.61 -10.32
C ILE A 84 8.89 -8.17 -11.65
N SER A 85 7.91 -9.08 -11.62
CA SER A 85 7.36 -9.79 -12.77
C SER A 85 6.08 -10.53 -12.38
N ILE A 86 5.52 -11.31 -13.31
CA ILE A 86 4.43 -12.25 -13.01
C ILE A 86 4.98 -13.34 -12.09
N ASP A 87 4.24 -13.66 -11.03
CA ASP A 87 4.62 -14.72 -10.09
C ASP A 87 4.50 -16.10 -10.78
N PRO A 88 5.60 -16.86 -10.89
CA PRO A 88 5.61 -18.17 -11.54
C PRO A 88 4.76 -19.23 -10.82
N ARG A 89 4.33 -18.98 -9.57
CA ARG A 89 3.50 -19.89 -8.76
C ARG A 89 2.00 -19.65 -8.94
N GLY A 90 1.61 -18.68 -9.78
CA GLY A 90 0.22 -18.28 -9.98
C GLY A 90 -0.21 -17.11 -9.09
N PRO A 91 -1.43 -16.61 -9.23
CA PRO A 91 -1.88 -15.41 -8.53
C PRO A 91 -2.26 -15.67 -7.07
N LEU A 92 -2.26 -14.60 -6.27
CA LEU A 92 -2.98 -14.56 -4.99
C LEU A 92 -4.44 -14.20 -5.26
N TYR A 93 -5.33 -14.84 -4.51
CA TYR A 93 -6.77 -14.65 -4.64
C TYR A 93 -7.32 -13.96 -3.41
N PHE A 94 -8.17 -12.97 -3.61
CA PHE A 94 -8.82 -12.24 -2.54
C PHE A 94 -10.33 -12.15 -2.76
N ASP A 95 -11.07 -12.22 -1.67
CA ASP A 95 -12.47 -11.83 -1.61
C ASP A 95 -12.57 -10.29 -1.72
N PRO A 96 -13.27 -9.74 -2.73
CA PRO A 96 -13.36 -8.30 -2.92
C PRO A 96 -14.03 -7.54 -1.76
N ASP A 97 -15.04 -8.12 -1.10
CA ASP A 97 -15.70 -7.49 0.05
C ASP A 97 -14.74 -7.40 1.25
N THR A 98 -13.90 -8.41 1.44
CA THR A 98 -12.85 -8.45 2.47
C THR A 98 -11.77 -7.39 2.23
N LEU A 99 -11.32 -7.21 0.98
CA LEU A 99 -10.39 -6.12 0.64
C LEU A 99 -11.00 -4.74 0.92
N ILE A 100 -12.25 -4.52 0.51
CA ILE A 100 -12.94 -3.25 0.79
C ILE A 100 -13.03 -3.01 2.29
N TYR A 101 -13.38 -4.04 3.06
CA TYR A 101 -13.45 -3.93 4.51
C TYR A 101 -12.10 -3.54 5.11
N TYR A 102 -11.01 -4.18 4.69
CA TYR A 102 -9.65 -3.82 5.11
C TYR A 102 -9.32 -2.35 4.84
N PHE A 103 -9.56 -1.85 3.63
CA PHE A 103 -9.27 -0.46 3.29
C PHE A 103 -10.17 0.49 4.07
N TYR A 104 -11.45 0.14 4.23
CA TYR A 104 -12.39 0.92 5.01
C TYR A 104 -11.95 1.05 6.47
N THR A 105 -11.63 -0.06 7.15
CA THR A 105 -11.24 -0.02 8.56
C THR A 105 -9.93 0.73 8.81
N ASN A 106 -9.01 0.72 7.84
CA ASN A 106 -7.70 1.35 7.97
C ASN A 106 -7.62 2.76 7.36
N ARG A 107 -8.74 3.31 6.84
CA ARG A 107 -8.73 4.57 6.06
C ARG A 107 -8.19 5.80 6.78
N LEU A 108 -8.27 5.82 8.11
CA LEU A 108 -7.80 6.94 8.95
C LEU A 108 -6.43 6.67 9.59
N LYS A 109 -5.86 5.47 9.41
CA LYS A 109 -4.61 5.08 10.04
C LYS A 109 -3.50 6.04 9.62
N TYR A 110 -2.77 6.59 10.60
CA TYR A 110 -1.73 7.61 10.45
C TYR A 110 -2.23 8.99 9.99
N LEU A 111 -3.48 9.15 9.57
CA LEU A 111 -4.06 10.43 9.16
C LEU A 111 -4.81 11.14 10.30
N TRP A 112 -5.36 10.37 11.23
CA TRP A 112 -6.13 10.90 12.34
C TRP A 112 -5.85 10.12 13.63
N VAL A 113 -5.74 10.85 14.73
CA VAL A 113 -5.63 10.32 16.09
C VAL A 113 -6.91 10.70 16.81
N ASP A 114 -7.65 9.68 17.26
CA ASP A 114 -8.89 9.89 18.00
C ASP A 114 -8.63 10.55 19.36
N SER A 115 -9.66 11.23 19.87
CA SER A 115 -9.64 11.80 21.22
C SER A 115 -9.45 10.71 22.26
N VAL A 116 -8.49 10.88 23.16
CA VAL A 116 -8.26 10.01 24.31
C VAL A 116 -8.32 10.88 25.57
N ASP A 117 -8.96 10.41 26.65
CA ASP A 117 -8.89 11.00 27.99
C ASP A 117 -9.08 12.54 28.10
N GLY A 118 -10.05 13.09 27.36
CA GLY A 118 -10.39 14.52 27.41
C GLY A 118 -9.55 15.41 26.49
N PHE A 119 -8.61 14.84 25.72
CA PHE A 119 -7.92 15.54 24.64
C PHE A 119 -8.75 15.54 23.36
N THR A 120 -8.67 16.62 22.58
CA THR A 120 -9.27 16.67 21.24
C THR A 120 -8.52 15.77 20.28
N GLY A 121 -9.24 15.14 19.35
CA GLY A 121 -8.62 14.40 18.26
C GLY A 121 -7.78 15.33 17.39
N SER A 122 -6.73 14.79 16.78
CA SER A 122 -5.76 15.56 16.02
C SER A 122 -5.38 14.89 14.70
N TYR A 123 -4.94 15.70 13.75
CA TYR A 123 -4.39 15.19 12.49
C TYR A 123 -3.05 14.49 12.74
N GLY A 124 -2.88 13.32 12.15
CA GLY A 124 -1.67 12.50 12.32
C GLY A 124 -0.57 12.85 11.32
N ASP A 125 0.60 12.23 11.54
CA ASP A 125 1.82 12.41 10.74
C ASP A 125 1.67 12.05 9.26
N GLY A 126 0.57 11.44 8.83
CA GLY A 126 0.34 11.11 7.42
C GLY A 126 -0.19 12.26 6.56
N LEU A 127 -0.68 13.33 7.18
CA LEU A 127 -1.23 14.49 6.49
C LEU A 127 -0.20 15.11 5.54
N GLY A 128 -0.54 15.14 4.24
CA GLY A 128 0.30 15.77 3.21
C GLY A 128 1.70 15.19 3.01
N ASN A 129 1.98 13.95 3.45
CA ASN A 129 3.32 13.36 3.38
C ASN A 129 3.61 12.51 2.13
N GLY A 130 2.62 12.39 1.24
CA GLY A 130 2.66 11.60 0.02
C GLY A 130 2.72 10.09 0.27
N PRO A 131 2.72 9.27 -0.79
CA PRO A 131 2.68 7.81 -0.69
C PRO A 131 3.94 7.18 -0.07
N ASN A 132 5.02 7.96 0.06
CA ASN A 132 6.28 7.49 0.66
C ASN A 132 6.34 7.73 2.18
N PHE A 133 5.42 8.52 2.74
CA PHE A 133 5.35 8.84 4.18
C PHE A 133 6.73 9.17 4.77
N TYR A 134 7.38 10.21 4.22
CA TYR A 134 8.63 10.70 4.77
C TYR A 134 8.35 11.61 5.96
N ILE A 135 8.77 11.18 7.15
CA ILE A 135 8.63 11.96 8.38
C ILE A 135 10.01 12.46 8.78
N HIS A 136 10.15 13.79 8.92
CA HIS A 136 11.42 14.38 9.34
C HIS A 136 11.90 13.77 10.68
N GLY A 137 13.17 13.36 10.74
CA GLY A 137 13.75 12.69 11.91
C GLY A 137 13.44 11.19 12.06
N ARG A 138 12.44 10.64 11.34
CA ARG A 138 12.14 9.18 11.33
C ARG A 138 12.48 8.49 10.01
N GLY A 139 12.49 9.24 8.90
CA GLY A 139 12.76 8.71 7.56
C GLY A 139 11.51 8.23 6.83
N TYR A 140 11.68 7.26 5.93
CA TYR A 140 10.63 6.77 5.04
C TYR A 140 9.84 5.61 5.68
N SER A 141 8.51 5.75 5.68
CA SER A 141 7.58 4.72 6.16
C SER A 141 6.68 4.23 5.03
N LEU A 142 7.27 3.62 4.00
CA LEU A 142 6.55 3.18 2.80
C LEU A 142 5.31 2.31 3.11
N HIS A 143 5.38 1.48 4.15
CA HIS A 143 4.32 0.60 4.64
C HIS A 143 3.08 1.32 5.20
N TYR A 144 3.16 2.64 5.45
CA TYR A 144 2.02 3.42 5.94
C TYR A 144 0.98 3.73 4.87
N TYR A 145 1.36 3.66 3.58
CA TYR A 145 0.42 3.91 2.49
C TYR A 145 -0.68 2.83 2.44
N LEU A 146 -1.93 3.26 2.61
CA LEU A 146 -3.09 2.38 2.74
C LEU A 146 -3.31 1.46 1.55
N PHE A 147 -3.21 1.98 0.33
CA PHE A 147 -3.53 1.23 -0.90
C PHE A 147 -2.34 0.42 -1.42
N ARG A 148 -1.66 -0.25 -0.51
CA ARG A 148 -0.79 -1.40 -0.84
C ARG A 148 -1.61 -2.68 -0.76
N LEU A 149 -1.18 -3.70 -1.48
CA LEU A 149 -1.71 -5.05 -1.26
C LEU A 149 -1.51 -5.39 0.23
N PRO A 150 -2.53 -5.87 0.95
CA PRO A 150 -2.45 -6.00 2.41
C PRO A 150 -1.66 -7.24 2.87
N LEU A 151 -0.44 -7.42 2.36
CA LEU A 151 0.47 -8.52 2.68
C LEU A 151 1.84 -7.98 3.03
N PHE A 152 2.26 -8.17 4.28
CA PHE A 152 3.46 -7.53 4.81
C PHE A 152 4.66 -8.47 4.91
N ASP A 153 4.52 -9.80 4.89
CA ASP A 153 5.63 -10.76 5.05
C ASP A 153 5.88 -11.64 3.81
N ALA A 154 5.39 -11.22 2.64
CA ALA A 154 5.57 -11.99 1.40
C ALA A 154 6.98 -11.85 0.83
N PHE A 155 7.50 -12.93 0.24
CA PHE A 155 8.81 -12.97 -0.43
C PHE A 155 9.99 -12.58 0.46
N CYS A 156 9.86 -12.78 1.78
CA CYS A 156 10.90 -12.46 2.72
C CYS A 156 11.99 -13.54 2.74
N ASP A 157 13.23 -13.14 2.85
CA ASP A 157 14.38 -13.97 3.12
C ASP A 157 14.92 -13.66 4.52
N ASN A 158 16.01 -14.30 4.92
CA ASN A 158 16.59 -14.05 6.25
C ASN A 158 17.04 -12.59 6.44
N ILE A 159 17.42 -11.89 5.37
CA ILE A 159 17.82 -10.47 5.43
C ILE A 159 16.58 -9.59 5.61
N SER A 160 15.55 -9.78 4.79
CA SER A 160 14.33 -8.97 4.86
C SER A 160 13.46 -9.26 6.09
N ASN A 161 13.55 -10.43 6.72
CA ASN A 161 12.88 -10.72 8.00
C ASN A 161 13.30 -9.79 9.15
N GLN A 162 14.43 -9.09 9.03
CA GLN A 162 14.91 -8.12 10.03
C GLN A 162 14.50 -6.67 9.71
N GLN A 163 13.80 -6.46 8.59
CA GLN A 163 13.46 -5.14 8.08
C GLN A 163 11.95 -5.00 7.88
N THR A 164 11.47 -3.76 7.87
CA THR A 164 10.08 -3.50 7.52
C THR A 164 9.87 -3.76 6.04
N THR A 165 9.05 -4.75 5.75
CA THR A 165 8.68 -5.16 4.40
C THR A 165 7.38 -4.49 3.95
N VAL A 166 7.21 -4.39 2.64
CA VAL A 166 6.17 -3.62 1.98
C VAL A 166 5.64 -4.36 0.76
N ALA A 167 4.32 -4.40 0.67
CA ALA A 167 3.63 -4.85 -0.52
C ALA A 167 3.57 -3.77 -1.60
N PRO A 168 3.22 -4.15 -2.85
CA PRO A 168 3.11 -3.24 -3.97
C PRO A 168 1.90 -2.32 -3.79
N ILE A 169 2.02 -1.11 -4.33
CA ILE A 169 0.90 -0.19 -4.46
C ILE A 169 -0.10 -0.76 -5.48
N LEU A 170 -1.38 -0.76 -5.11
CA LEU A 170 -2.49 -1.07 -6.01
C LEU A 170 -2.83 0.18 -6.81
N SER A 171 -2.92 0.04 -8.13
CA SER A 171 -3.25 1.17 -9.00
C SER A 171 -4.74 1.52 -8.93
N LEU A 172 -5.13 2.67 -9.45
CA LEU A 172 -6.55 3.03 -9.55
C LEU A 172 -7.34 2.00 -10.37
N GLU A 173 -6.73 1.36 -11.37
CA GLU A 173 -7.33 0.27 -12.13
C GLU A 173 -7.60 -0.96 -11.25
N ASP A 174 -6.65 -1.34 -10.38
CA ASP A 174 -6.81 -2.43 -9.42
C ASP A 174 -7.96 -2.12 -8.44
N ILE A 175 -7.97 -0.90 -7.88
CA ILE A 175 -9.03 -0.43 -6.96
C ILE A 175 -10.40 -0.43 -7.63
N THR A 176 -10.47 0.05 -8.86
CA THR A 176 -11.70 0.04 -9.66
C THR A 176 -12.17 -1.38 -9.94
N LEU A 177 -11.24 -2.30 -10.23
CA LEU A 177 -11.55 -3.71 -10.44
C LEU A 177 -12.10 -4.34 -9.17
N ILE A 178 -11.43 -4.18 -8.02
CA ILE A 178 -11.88 -4.69 -6.72
C ILE A 178 -13.31 -4.24 -6.45
N TYR A 179 -13.60 -2.94 -6.61
CA TYR A 179 -14.93 -2.40 -6.37
C TYR A 179 -15.99 -2.98 -7.32
N LYS A 180 -15.67 -3.08 -8.63
CA LYS A 180 -16.57 -3.69 -9.62
C LYS A 180 -16.89 -5.15 -9.31
N LEU A 181 -15.90 -5.93 -8.87
CA LEU A 181 -16.09 -7.33 -8.49
C LEU A 181 -16.97 -7.44 -7.25
N ALA A 182 -16.71 -6.62 -6.22
CA ALA A 182 -17.51 -6.58 -4.99
C ALA A 182 -18.98 -6.22 -5.26
N CYS A 183 -19.26 -5.26 -6.15
CA CYS A 183 -20.64 -4.91 -6.50
C CYS A 183 -21.47 -6.09 -7.03
N GLN A 184 -20.83 -7.10 -7.63
CA GLN A 184 -21.53 -8.31 -8.08
C GLN A 184 -22.04 -9.18 -6.92
N TYR A 185 -21.55 -8.96 -5.69
CA TYR A 185 -21.92 -9.70 -4.49
C TYR A 185 -23.23 -9.18 -3.88
N LYS A 186 -23.86 -8.15 -4.47
CA LYS A 186 -25.10 -7.53 -3.97
C LYS A 186 -24.92 -7.09 -2.50
N ASN A 187 -25.86 -7.45 -1.63
CA ASN A 187 -25.90 -7.07 -0.21
C ASN A 187 -25.01 -7.93 0.70
N ASN A 188 -24.09 -8.73 0.15
CA ASN A 188 -23.22 -9.59 0.94
C ASN A 188 -22.40 -8.81 1.98
N TYR A 189 -21.79 -7.70 1.57
CA TYR A 189 -21.03 -6.83 2.47
C TYR A 189 -21.83 -6.43 3.73
N LYS A 190 -23.10 -6.02 3.55
CA LYS A 190 -24.00 -5.68 4.66
C LYS A 190 -24.31 -6.85 5.58
N LYS A 191 -24.44 -8.06 5.02
CA LYS A 191 -24.68 -9.27 5.82
C LYS A 191 -23.48 -9.63 6.68
N ILE A 192 -22.26 -9.46 6.17
CA ILE A 192 -21.03 -9.84 6.87
C ILE A 192 -20.61 -8.76 7.87
N TYR A 193 -20.61 -7.50 7.45
CA TYR A 193 -20.03 -6.39 8.21
C TYR A 193 -21.06 -5.46 8.87
N GLY A 194 -22.36 -5.71 8.70
CA GLY A 194 -23.44 -4.94 9.32
C GLY A 194 -23.63 -3.52 8.77
N LYS A 195 -22.89 -3.13 7.74
CA LYS A 195 -22.90 -1.79 7.13
C LYS A 195 -23.03 -1.87 5.61
N ASP A 196 -23.51 -0.80 4.98
CA ASP A 196 -23.53 -0.75 3.51
C ASP A 196 -22.10 -0.70 2.95
N ARG A 197 -21.90 -1.27 1.75
CA ARG A 197 -20.58 -1.31 1.11
C ARG A 197 -20.13 0.12 0.80
N PRO A 198 -19.00 0.59 1.35
CA PRO A 198 -18.51 1.91 1.02
C PRO A 198 -17.96 1.94 -0.40
N ASN A 199 -18.00 3.11 -1.03
CA ASN A 199 -17.44 3.30 -2.36
C ASN A 199 -15.90 3.33 -2.28
N LEU A 200 -15.26 2.21 -2.65
CA LEU A 200 -13.80 2.10 -2.53
C LEU A 200 -13.04 3.14 -3.38
N ILE A 201 -13.59 3.53 -4.53
CA ILE A 201 -12.99 4.53 -5.41
C ILE A 201 -13.01 5.91 -4.72
N GLU A 202 -14.08 6.21 -4.00
CA GLU A 202 -14.19 7.44 -3.22
C GLU A 202 -13.19 7.47 -2.06
N ILE A 203 -13.07 6.37 -1.30
CA ILE A 203 -12.05 6.24 -0.25
C ILE A 203 -10.66 6.46 -0.85
N TYR A 204 -10.36 5.85 -2.00
CA TYR A 204 -9.08 6.03 -2.69
C TYR A 204 -8.79 7.47 -3.05
N ASN A 205 -9.75 8.17 -3.65
CA ASN A 205 -9.56 9.57 -4.04
C ASN A 205 -9.39 10.49 -2.82
N LEU A 206 -10.21 10.32 -1.79
CA LEU A 206 -10.12 11.13 -0.58
C LEU A 206 -8.82 10.87 0.18
N TYR A 207 -8.40 9.61 0.30
CA TYR A 207 -7.13 9.27 0.95
C TYR A 207 -5.93 9.83 0.22
N ASN A 208 -5.89 9.73 -1.12
CA ASN A 208 -4.78 10.30 -1.89
C ASN A 208 -4.75 11.84 -1.79
N LYS A 209 -5.91 12.50 -1.73
CA LYS A 209 -6.00 13.94 -1.41
C LYS A 209 -5.52 14.25 0.01
N ALA A 210 -5.86 13.42 1.00
CA ALA A 210 -5.43 13.60 2.39
C ALA A 210 -3.91 13.56 2.55
N ILE A 211 -3.21 12.74 1.76
CA ILE A 211 -1.75 12.63 1.81
C ILE A 211 -1.04 13.46 0.75
N GLU A 212 -1.75 14.15 -0.14
CA GLU A 212 -1.14 14.89 -1.24
C GLU A 212 -0.18 15.95 -0.71
N LYS A 213 1.06 15.95 -1.22
CA LYS A 213 2.06 16.92 -0.78
C LYS A 213 1.63 18.32 -1.23
N PRO A 214 1.49 19.28 -0.30
CA PRO A 214 1.14 20.64 -0.68
C PRO A 214 2.24 21.19 -1.60
N GLN A 215 1.82 21.75 -2.74
CA GLN A 215 2.72 22.44 -3.65
C GLN A 215 2.76 23.90 -3.19
N ILE A 216 3.71 24.23 -2.33
CA ILE A 216 3.94 25.62 -1.93
C ILE A 216 5.33 26.01 -2.38
N ASP A 217 5.40 27.17 -3.03
CA ASP A 217 6.66 27.79 -3.39
C ASP A 217 7.37 28.25 -2.11
N GLU A 218 8.60 27.78 -1.89
CA GLU A 218 9.42 28.16 -0.73
C GLU A 218 9.66 29.68 -0.70
N GLU A 219 9.73 30.34 -1.87
CA GLU A 219 9.86 31.81 -1.92
C GLU A 219 8.63 32.51 -1.33
N ILE A 220 7.43 31.94 -1.54
CA ILE A 220 6.19 32.46 -0.95
C ILE A 220 6.18 32.21 0.56
N LEU A 221 6.64 31.05 1.03
CA LEU A 221 6.74 30.76 2.46
C LEU A 221 7.69 31.71 3.18
N ASP A 222 8.83 32.03 2.57
CA ASP A 222 9.81 32.95 3.14
C ASP A 222 9.27 34.39 3.24
N ILE A 223 8.45 34.82 2.26
CA ILE A 223 7.73 36.09 2.32
C ILE A 223 6.69 36.07 3.44
N LEU A 224 5.86 35.02 3.56
CA LEU A 224 4.81 34.91 4.58
C LEU A 224 5.35 34.78 6.01
N ARG A 225 6.59 34.29 6.16
CA ARG A 225 7.31 34.23 7.44
C ARG A 225 8.02 35.55 7.79
N GLY A 226 7.99 36.54 6.90
CA GLY A 226 8.65 37.83 7.09
C GLY A 226 10.18 37.76 7.09
N ILE A 227 10.78 36.70 6.54
CA ILE A 227 12.25 36.49 6.54
C ILE A 227 12.97 37.59 5.74
N ASN A 228 12.28 38.17 4.74
CA ASN A 228 12.81 39.25 3.90
C ASN A 228 12.41 40.67 4.33
N GLY A 229 11.87 40.86 5.54
CA GLY A 229 11.59 42.19 6.10
C GLY A 229 10.23 42.80 5.74
N ASP A 230 9.31 42.02 5.18
CA ASP A 230 7.93 42.46 4.89
C ASP A 230 6.98 42.30 6.10
N ASN A 231 6.02 43.21 6.23
CA ASN A 231 5.13 43.38 7.39
C ASN A 231 4.03 42.31 7.56
N ILE A 232 4.02 41.24 6.77
CA ILE A 232 3.02 40.16 6.87
C ILE A 232 3.67 39.01 7.61
N SER A 233 3.61 39.04 8.94
CA SER A 233 4.03 37.91 9.78
C SER A 233 2.81 37.07 10.10
N LEU A 234 2.52 36.07 9.26
CA LEU A 234 1.57 35.02 9.63
C LEU A 234 2.24 34.09 10.64
N THR A 235 1.47 33.58 11.58
CA THR A 235 1.99 32.53 12.46
C THR A 235 2.22 31.26 11.64
N ASN A 236 3.18 30.41 12.06
CA ASN A 236 3.36 29.10 11.42
C ASN A 236 2.05 28.28 11.45
N GLU A 237 1.20 28.47 12.45
CA GLU A 237 -0.10 27.82 12.57
C GLU A 237 -1.10 28.27 11.48
N ASP A 238 -1.10 29.56 11.13
CA ASP A 238 -1.93 30.09 10.02
C ASP A 238 -1.45 29.55 8.67
N ILE A 239 -0.13 29.49 8.48
CA ILE A 239 0.50 28.92 7.28
C ILE A 239 0.13 27.45 7.16
N ASP A 240 0.32 26.65 8.21
CA ASP A 240 0.00 25.22 8.23
C ASP A 240 -1.52 24.97 8.04
N THR A 241 -2.36 25.83 8.62
CA THR A 241 -3.80 25.72 8.47
C THR A 241 -4.24 25.88 7.03
N ASN A 242 -3.69 26.86 6.31
CA ASN A 242 -3.99 27.08 4.91
C ASN A 242 -3.31 26.04 4.00
N THR A 243 -2.07 25.66 4.32
CA THR A 243 -1.26 24.70 3.57
C THR A 243 -1.96 23.35 3.45
N PHE A 244 -2.49 22.84 4.55
CA PHE A 244 -3.10 21.51 4.60
C PHE A 244 -4.63 21.55 4.59
N LEU A 245 -5.26 22.68 4.27
CA LEU A 245 -6.72 22.82 4.34
C LEU A 245 -7.45 21.74 3.53
N LEU A 246 -7.02 21.51 2.28
CA LEU A 246 -7.62 20.49 1.41
C LEU A 246 -7.39 19.06 1.94
N ASN A 247 -6.21 18.80 2.49
CA ASN A 247 -5.89 17.52 3.11
C ASN A 247 -6.80 17.26 4.33
N LYS A 248 -6.98 18.26 5.18
CA LYS A 248 -7.85 18.22 6.38
C LYS A 248 -9.31 17.96 5.99
N ILE A 249 -9.84 18.68 5.00
CA ILE A 249 -11.19 18.46 4.46
C ILE A 249 -11.35 17.01 3.96
N ALA A 250 -10.34 16.48 3.28
CA ALA A 250 -10.40 15.10 2.78
C ALA A 250 -10.43 14.06 3.91
N ILE A 251 -9.70 14.28 5.00
CA ILE A 251 -9.74 13.43 6.20
C ILE A 251 -11.11 13.51 6.88
N ASP A 252 -11.67 14.71 7.02
CA ASP A 252 -12.99 14.87 7.62
C ASP A 252 -14.08 14.20 6.78
N ALA A 253 -13.98 14.24 5.45
CA ALA A 253 -14.84 13.47 4.56
C ALA A 253 -14.65 11.94 4.76
N LEU A 254 -13.42 11.45 4.91
CA LEU A 254 -13.14 10.03 5.18
C LEU A 254 -13.75 9.54 6.49
N LYS A 255 -13.85 10.39 7.52
CA LYS A 255 -14.47 10.02 8.81
C LYS A 255 -15.97 9.74 8.68
N ILE A 256 -16.64 10.37 7.72
CA ILE A 256 -18.11 10.31 7.57
C ILE A 256 -18.56 9.07 6.77
N ILE A 257 -17.67 8.49 5.95
CA ILE A 257 -17.91 7.21 5.23
C ILE A 257 -18.02 6.06 6.23
#